data_AF-A0A2M8KKS5-F1
#
_entry.id   AF-A0A2M8KKS5-F1
#
_cell.length_a   1.000
_cell.length_b   1.000
_cell.length_c   1.000
_cell.angle_alpha   90.00
_cell.angle_beta   90.00
_cell.angle_gamma   90.00
#
_symmetry.space_group_name_H-M   'P 1'
#
loop_
_entity.id
_entity.type
_entity.pdbx_description
1 polymer ?
#
loop_
_entity_poly.entity_id
_entity_poly.type
_entity_poly.pdbx_seq_one_letter_code
_entity_poly.pdbx_strand_id
1 'polypeptide(L)'
;MIVAPKVTIIDLDNVLFDAVEFKKALFPKLARFYQKQQKNISSEAIEELYESHIKSRGILSFSEFALSLSRRFGLSQKDLLEQITSMELNNFLMKEAREFSSYLAEESDLLIVYTAGALRTQRQKIEKTDLKDTLYSPEYHHMDRLQRDGYRLIKEKLAQISSVTKPSPIVLVDTYKLGLEELISMISVVKPKLTLIDDKPEIIERGIKAAKEQCLDLLPIWMKYGRYNQERDKIEGASTIDSLVNSQGEVLRIRQETKINYWPPRSRS
;
A
#
# COMPACT_ATOMS: atom_id res chain seq x y z
N MET A 1 0.11 -30.67 -14.65
CA MET A 1 0.06 -30.11 -13.28
C MET A 1 -0.52 -28.70 -13.39
N ILE A 2 -1.57 -28.39 -12.64
CA ILE A 2 -2.03 -27.00 -12.51
C ILE A 2 -1.05 -26.32 -11.55
N VAL A 3 -0.28 -25.35 -12.04
CA VAL A 3 0.62 -24.55 -11.21
C VAL A 3 -0.25 -23.58 -10.42
N ALA A 4 -0.11 -23.59 -9.09
CA ALA A 4 -0.82 -22.65 -8.23
C ALA A 4 -0.42 -21.21 -8.60
N PRO A 5 -1.38 -20.28 -8.77
CA PRO A 5 -1.07 -18.95 -9.22
C PRO A 5 -0.33 -18.14 -8.17
N LYS A 6 0.50 -17.20 -8.62
CA LYS A 6 1.24 -16.27 -7.76
C LYS A 6 0.44 -14.98 -7.61
N VAL A 7 0.00 -14.67 -6.40
CA VAL A 7 -0.70 -13.41 -6.09
C VAL A 7 0.17 -12.60 -5.14
N THR A 8 0.38 -11.33 -5.44
CA THR A 8 1.11 -10.40 -4.57
C THR A 8 0.19 -9.28 -4.10
N ILE A 9 0.15 -9.04 -2.80
CA ILE A 9 -0.49 -7.90 -2.16
C ILE A 9 0.62 -6.98 -1.62
N ILE A 10 0.61 -5.70 -1.97
CA ILE A 10 1.64 -4.74 -1.59
C ILE A 10 1.04 -3.40 -1.14
N ASP A 11 1.49 -2.83 -0.01
CA ASP A 11 1.16 -1.43 0.33
C ASP A 11 1.95 -0.44 -0.54
N LEU A 12 1.46 0.78 -0.65
CA LEU A 12 2.10 1.86 -1.38
C LEU A 12 2.98 2.72 -0.45
N ASP A 13 2.39 3.16 0.66
CA ASP A 13 3.04 4.09 1.59
C ASP A 13 4.07 3.37 2.47
N ASN A 14 5.27 3.95 2.55
CA ASN A 14 6.49 3.41 3.17
C ASN A 14 6.97 2.06 2.60
N VAL A 15 6.41 1.60 1.48
CA VAL A 15 6.92 0.45 0.72
C VAL A 15 7.49 0.89 -0.62
N LEU A 16 6.74 1.69 -1.38
CA LEU A 16 7.18 2.25 -2.67
C LEU A 16 7.32 3.78 -2.60
N PHE A 17 6.51 4.42 -1.75
CA PHE A 17 6.45 5.86 -1.56
C PHE A 17 6.90 6.22 -0.14
N ASP A 18 7.84 7.14 0.01
CA ASP A 18 8.31 7.62 1.30
C ASP A 18 7.32 8.64 1.91
N ALA A 19 6.32 8.11 2.61
CA ALA A 19 5.30 8.94 3.25
C ALA A 19 5.87 9.72 4.45
N VAL A 20 7.01 9.32 5.00
CA VAL A 20 7.67 10.04 6.10
C VAL A 20 8.33 11.31 5.58
N GLU A 21 9.17 11.20 4.55
CA GLU A 21 9.82 12.37 3.95
C GLU A 21 8.81 13.30 3.25
N PHE A 22 7.75 12.74 2.65
CA PHE A 22 6.64 13.54 2.13
C PHE A 22 6.02 14.45 3.20
N LYS A 23 5.72 13.91 4.39
CA LYS A 23 5.16 14.68 5.51
C LYS A 23 6.14 15.72 6.05
N LYS A 24 7.42 15.33 6.21
CA LYS A 24 8.50 16.25 6.63
C LYS A 24 8.69 17.42 5.66
N ALA A 25 8.40 17.24 4.38
CA ALA A 25 8.42 18.33 3.40
C ALA A 25 7.10 19.12 3.39
N LEU A 26 5.96 18.43 3.48
CA LEU A 26 4.63 19.03 3.37
C LEU A 26 4.30 19.97 4.54
N PHE A 27 4.50 19.53 5.78
CA PHE A 27 4.07 20.31 6.95
C PHE A 27 4.81 21.64 7.07
N PRO A 28 6.15 21.71 6.91
CA PRO A 28 6.85 22.99 6.87
C PRO A 28 6.45 23.88 5.68
N LYS A 29 6.17 23.29 4.50
CA LYS A 29 5.68 24.06 3.35
C LYS A 29 4.35 24.76 3.69
N LEU A 30 3.41 24.02 4.29
CA LEU A 30 2.13 24.57 4.71
C LEU A 30 2.30 25.62 5.82
N ALA A 31 3.15 25.38 6.82
CA ALA A 31 3.44 26.36 7.88
C ALA A 31 3.97 27.68 7.30
N ARG A 32 4.92 27.62 6.36
CA ARG A 32 5.42 28.82 5.65
C ARG A 32 4.32 29.51 4.84
N PHE A 33 3.39 28.75 4.25
CA PHE A 33 2.25 29.31 3.55
C PHE A 33 1.33 30.09 4.51
N TYR A 34 1.04 29.55 5.69
CA TYR A 34 0.31 30.27 6.75
C TYR A 34 1.06 31.55 7.19
N GLN A 35 2.37 31.47 7.38
CA GLN A 35 3.18 32.62 7.79
C GLN A 35 3.12 33.77 6.77
N LYS A 36 3.14 33.46 5.47
CA LYS A 36 2.95 34.46 4.40
C LYS A 36 1.58 35.13 4.43
N GLN A 37 0.57 34.45 4.98
CA GLN A 37 -0.78 34.97 5.21
C GLN A 37 -0.93 35.61 6.61
N GLN A 38 0.19 35.96 7.26
CA GLN A 38 0.24 36.58 8.59
C GLN A 38 -0.38 35.72 9.70
N LYS A 39 -0.43 34.39 9.51
CA LYS A 39 -0.86 33.42 10.52
C LYS A 39 0.35 32.64 11.02
N ASN A 40 0.65 32.72 12.31
CA ASN A 40 1.77 31.99 12.90
C ASN A 40 1.35 30.56 13.30
N ILE A 41 1.31 29.66 12.31
CA ILE A 41 0.99 28.23 12.51
C ILE A 41 2.28 27.42 12.32
N SER A 42 2.63 26.61 13.30
CA SER A 42 3.84 25.78 13.24
C SER A 42 3.61 24.49 12.44
N SER A 43 4.69 23.84 12.00
CA SER A 43 4.65 22.52 11.36
C SER A 43 4.06 21.47 12.29
N GLU A 44 4.36 21.56 13.59
CA GLU A 44 3.92 20.61 14.61
C GLU A 44 2.40 20.68 14.79
N ALA A 45 1.81 21.90 14.79
CA ALA A 45 0.36 22.05 14.86
C ALA A 45 -0.37 21.46 13.65
N ILE A 46 0.26 21.50 12.47
CA ILE A 46 -0.26 20.88 11.24
C ILE A 46 -0.15 19.35 11.32
N GLU A 47 0.97 18.84 11.82
CA GLU A 47 1.19 17.41 12.07
C GLU A 47 0.21 16.86 13.10
N GLU A 48 0.01 17.55 14.23
CA GLU A 48 -0.96 17.17 15.26
C GLU A 48 -2.38 17.07 14.69
N LEU A 49 -2.79 18.02 13.84
CA LEU A 49 -4.09 17.96 13.17
C LEU A 49 -4.18 16.76 12.23
N TYR A 50 -3.12 16.51 11.46
CA TYR A 50 -3.05 15.37 10.54
C TYR A 50 -3.16 14.03 11.30
N GLU A 51 -2.36 13.86 12.34
CA GLU A 51 -2.33 12.63 13.16
C GLU A 51 -3.63 12.42 13.93
N SER A 52 -4.25 13.48 14.45
CA SER A 52 -5.59 13.41 15.07
C SER A 52 -6.66 12.95 14.08
N HIS A 53 -6.57 13.41 12.83
CA HIS A 53 -7.48 12.99 11.76
C HIS A 53 -7.29 11.53 11.36
N ILE A 54 -6.04 11.08 11.20
CA ILE A 54 -5.75 9.67 10.92
C ILE A 54 -6.25 8.79 12.07
N LYS A 55 -5.99 9.15 13.33
CA LYS A 55 -6.46 8.36 14.48
C LYS A 55 -7.98 8.25 14.56
N SER A 56 -8.70 9.33 14.23
CA SER A 56 -10.17 9.36 14.36
C SER A 56 -10.92 8.79 13.15
N ARG A 57 -10.35 8.88 11.94
CA ARG A 57 -11.03 8.49 10.69
C ARG A 57 -10.34 7.39 9.92
N GLY A 58 -9.15 6.95 10.33
CA GLY A 58 -8.31 5.99 9.62
C GLY A 58 -7.66 6.55 8.35
N ILE A 59 -8.33 7.48 7.66
CA ILE A 59 -7.94 8.00 6.35
C ILE A 59 -8.15 9.49 6.24
N LEU A 60 -7.27 10.11 5.44
CA LEU A 60 -7.41 11.49 5.03
C LEU A 60 -6.99 11.66 3.57
N SER A 61 -7.94 11.98 2.68
CA SER A 61 -7.59 12.49 1.36
C SER A 61 -6.95 13.87 1.46
N PHE A 62 -6.18 14.30 0.45
CA PHE A 62 -5.64 15.67 0.42
C PHE A 62 -6.73 16.74 0.49
N SER A 63 -7.91 16.48 -0.09
CA SER A 63 -9.05 17.39 -0.02
C SER A 63 -9.63 17.50 1.39
N GLU A 64 -9.78 16.36 2.08
CA GLU A 64 -10.24 16.35 3.48
C GLU A 64 -9.21 16.98 4.40
N PHE A 65 -7.91 16.74 4.16
CA PHE A 65 -6.87 17.39 4.93
C PHE A 65 -6.88 18.92 4.74
N ALA A 66 -6.99 19.38 3.49
CA ALA A 66 -7.13 20.79 3.17
C ALA A 66 -8.37 21.40 3.84
N LEU A 67 -9.49 20.67 3.87
CA LEU A 67 -10.72 21.11 4.54
C LEU A 67 -10.53 21.21 6.06
N SER A 68 -9.87 20.23 6.68
CA SER A 68 -9.56 20.25 8.11
C SER A 68 -8.66 21.41 8.49
N LEU A 69 -7.59 21.63 7.70
CA LEU A 69 -6.71 22.79 7.86
C LEU A 69 -7.47 24.11 7.69
N SER A 70 -8.32 24.20 6.67
CA SER A 70 -9.17 25.37 6.42
C SER A 70 -10.07 25.68 7.61
N ARG A 71 -10.77 24.68 8.14
CA ARG A 71 -11.65 24.82 9.31
C ARG A 71 -10.88 25.19 10.57
N ARG A 72 -9.70 24.62 10.78
CA ARG A 72 -8.94 24.80 12.02
C ARG A 72 -8.16 26.11 12.05
N PHE A 73 -7.56 26.51 10.93
CA PHE A 73 -6.61 27.61 10.87
C PHE A 73 -7.07 28.78 9.97
N GLY A 74 -8.22 28.64 9.29
CA GLY A 74 -8.92 29.76 8.64
C GLY A 74 -8.28 30.26 7.35
N LEU A 75 -7.73 29.37 6.51
CA LEU A 75 -7.39 29.65 5.11
C LEU A 75 -8.35 28.95 4.16
N SER A 76 -8.40 29.39 2.90
CA SER A 76 -9.20 28.77 1.85
C SER A 76 -8.79 27.30 1.65
N GLN A 77 -9.78 26.39 1.63
CA GLN A 77 -9.54 24.98 1.29
C GLN A 77 -8.89 24.84 -0.09
N LYS A 78 -9.32 25.68 -1.06
CA LYS A 78 -8.79 25.63 -2.43
C LYS A 78 -7.29 25.91 -2.43
N ASP A 79 -6.86 26.98 -1.78
CA ASP A 79 -5.46 27.40 -1.76
C ASP A 79 -4.59 26.37 -1.03
N LEU A 80 -5.10 25.81 0.08
CA LEU A 80 -4.43 24.73 0.80
C LEU A 80 -4.30 23.46 -0.04
N LEU A 81 -5.35 23.11 -0.79
CA LEU A 81 -5.30 21.97 -1.69
C LEU A 81 -4.30 22.20 -2.83
N GLU A 82 -4.19 23.43 -3.37
CA GLU A 82 -3.16 23.80 -4.34
C GLU A 82 -1.75 23.67 -3.76
N GLN A 83 -1.53 24.05 -2.50
CA GLN A 83 -0.23 23.85 -1.83
C GLN A 83 0.11 22.37 -1.65
N ILE A 84 -0.85 21.54 -1.26
CA ILE A 84 -0.64 20.09 -1.10
C ILE A 84 -0.40 19.44 -2.47
N THR A 85 -1.18 19.78 -3.49
CA THR A 85 -1.15 19.12 -4.80
C THR A 85 -0.03 19.61 -5.72
N SER A 86 0.59 20.75 -5.41
CA SER A 86 1.83 21.25 -6.05
C SER A 86 3.11 20.62 -5.51
N MET A 87 3.00 19.62 -4.63
CA MET A 87 4.16 18.80 -4.26
C MET A 87 4.53 17.89 -5.44
N GLU A 88 5.80 17.91 -5.82
CA GLU A 88 6.37 16.97 -6.79
C GLU A 88 6.45 15.58 -6.16
N LEU A 89 5.40 14.75 -6.36
CA LEU A 89 5.27 13.46 -5.68
C LEU A 89 6.39 12.48 -6.07
N ASN A 90 6.98 12.61 -7.25
CA ASN A 90 8.09 11.77 -7.70
C ASN A 90 9.35 11.93 -6.84
N ASN A 91 9.53 13.08 -6.16
CA ASN A 91 10.66 13.30 -5.25
C ASN A 91 10.59 12.46 -3.97
N PHE A 92 9.42 11.87 -3.68
CA PHE A 92 9.20 11.02 -2.51
C PHE A 92 9.01 9.55 -2.92
N LEU A 93 9.20 9.23 -4.20
CA LEU A 93 9.25 7.85 -4.65
C LEU A 93 10.58 7.25 -4.19
N MET A 94 10.55 6.05 -3.60
CA MET A 94 11.81 5.36 -3.29
C MET A 94 12.55 5.07 -4.59
N LYS A 95 13.87 5.24 -4.58
CA LYS A 95 14.70 5.19 -5.79
C LYS A 95 14.50 3.90 -6.59
N GLU A 96 14.39 2.77 -5.92
CA GLU A 96 14.21 1.44 -6.53
C GLU A 96 12.72 1.04 -6.71
N ALA A 97 11.76 1.91 -6.36
CA ALA A 97 10.33 1.55 -6.38
C ALA A 97 9.83 1.15 -7.76
N ARG A 98 10.32 1.82 -8.82
CA ARG A 98 9.95 1.48 -10.20
C ARG A 98 10.40 0.08 -10.56
N GLU A 99 11.69 -0.20 -10.40
CA GLU A 99 12.28 -1.52 -10.71
C GLU A 99 11.63 -2.63 -9.86
N PHE A 100 11.38 -2.36 -8.58
CA PHE A 100 10.73 -3.32 -7.70
C PHE A 100 9.27 -3.57 -8.11
N SER A 101 8.49 -2.53 -8.41
CA SER A 101 7.10 -2.68 -8.86
C SER A 101 6.99 -3.42 -10.20
N SER A 102 7.88 -3.15 -11.16
CA SER A 102 7.96 -3.90 -12.42
C SER A 102 8.24 -5.38 -12.17
N TYR A 103 9.24 -5.69 -11.34
CA TYR A 103 9.57 -7.06 -10.97
C TYR A 103 8.36 -7.78 -10.33
N LEU A 104 7.65 -7.14 -9.41
CA LEU A 104 6.46 -7.74 -8.79
C LEU A 104 5.34 -7.96 -9.80
N ALA A 105 5.13 -7.04 -10.75
CA ALA A 105 4.14 -7.20 -11.82
C ALA A 105 4.51 -8.33 -12.79
N GLU A 106 5.80 -8.50 -13.08
CA GLU A 106 6.31 -9.59 -13.93
C GLU A 106 6.25 -10.94 -13.22
N GLU A 107 6.55 -11.01 -11.93
CA GLU A 107 6.59 -12.28 -11.19
C GLU A 107 5.22 -12.77 -10.71
N SER A 108 4.23 -11.89 -10.66
CA SER A 108 2.89 -12.22 -10.16
C SER A 108 1.95 -12.52 -11.32
N ASP A 109 1.05 -13.49 -11.13
CA ASP A 109 -0.11 -13.67 -12.00
C ASP A 109 -1.18 -12.63 -11.67
N LEU A 110 -1.18 -12.08 -10.46
CA LEU A 110 -1.97 -10.91 -10.08
C LEU A 110 -1.24 -10.07 -9.04
N LEU A 111 -1.02 -8.79 -9.34
CA LEU A 111 -0.49 -7.80 -8.40
C LEU A 111 -1.63 -6.91 -7.88
N ILE A 112 -1.74 -6.82 -6.56
CA ILE A 112 -2.75 -6.02 -5.87
C ILE A 112 -2.03 -4.97 -5.02
N VAL A 113 -2.18 -3.70 -5.35
CA VAL A 113 -1.72 -2.60 -4.50
C VAL A 113 -2.82 -2.34 -3.48
N TYR A 114 -2.56 -2.69 -2.22
CA TYR A 114 -3.51 -2.60 -1.12
C TYR A 114 -3.10 -1.49 -0.16
N THR A 115 -3.75 -0.34 -0.26
CA THR A 115 -3.33 0.86 0.47
C THR A 115 -4.50 1.58 1.14
N ALA A 116 -4.20 2.28 2.24
CA ALA A 116 -5.18 3.10 2.94
C ALA A 116 -5.31 4.46 2.25
N GLY A 117 -6.51 4.93 1.97
CA GLY A 117 -6.72 6.27 1.42
C GLY A 117 -8.07 6.46 0.76
N ALA A 118 -8.30 7.62 0.15
CA ALA A 118 -9.33 7.72 -0.88
C ALA A 118 -8.74 7.26 -2.23
N LEU A 119 -9.47 6.46 -3.02
CA LEU A 119 -8.94 5.96 -4.31
C LEU A 119 -8.47 7.08 -5.21
N ARG A 120 -9.23 8.18 -5.31
CA ARG A 120 -8.83 9.34 -6.12
C ARG A 120 -7.45 9.86 -5.71
N THR A 121 -7.15 9.91 -4.41
CA THR A 121 -5.84 10.36 -3.91
C THR A 121 -4.75 9.35 -4.22
N GLN A 122 -5.01 8.06 -4.05
CA GLN A 122 -4.01 7.02 -4.34
C GLN A 122 -3.74 6.87 -5.84
N ARG A 123 -4.77 7.00 -6.68
CA ARG A 123 -4.63 7.14 -8.13
C ARG A 123 -3.80 8.35 -8.51
N GLN A 124 -4.13 9.53 -7.97
CA GLN A 124 -3.35 10.74 -8.23
C GLN A 124 -1.90 10.59 -7.79
N LYS A 125 -1.63 9.86 -6.70
CA LYS A 125 -0.27 9.56 -6.25
C LYS A 125 0.47 8.70 -7.27
N ILE A 126 -0.14 7.60 -7.74
CA ILE A 126 0.45 6.73 -8.77
C ILE A 126 0.61 7.48 -10.10
N GLU A 127 -0.42 8.20 -10.56
CA GLU A 127 -0.42 8.95 -11.83
C GLU A 127 0.65 10.05 -11.89
N LYS A 128 1.03 10.62 -10.74
CA LYS A 128 2.03 11.70 -10.62
C LYS A 128 3.43 11.19 -10.26
N THR A 129 3.65 9.88 -10.29
CA THR A 129 4.95 9.26 -10.05
C THR A 129 5.30 8.35 -11.23
N ASP A 130 6.56 7.93 -11.29
CA ASP A 130 7.04 6.99 -12.32
C ASP A 130 6.46 5.56 -12.15
N LEU A 131 5.60 5.35 -11.14
CA LEU A 131 4.84 4.11 -10.95
C LEU A 131 3.63 3.99 -11.89
N LYS A 132 3.22 5.07 -12.57
CA LYS A 132 2.07 5.04 -13.48
C LYS A 132 2.23 3.95 -14.53
N ASP A 133 3.41 3.83 -15.13
CA ASP A 133 3.62 2.87 -16.23
C ASP A 133 3.57 1.41 -15.76
N THR A 134 3.77 1.16 -14.46
CA THR A 134 3.83 -0.19 -13.89
C THR A 134 2.54 -0.57 -13.17
N LEU A 135 1.92 0.35 -12.43
CA LEU A 135 0.79 0.09 -11.53
C LEU A 135 -0.54 0.65 -12.04
N TYR A 136 -0.55 1.49 -13.08
CA TYR A 136 -1.78 2.07 -13.62
C TYR A 136 -2.52 1.11 -14.57
N SER A 137 -3.81 0.90 -14.35
CA SER A 137 -4.73 0.16 -15.21
C SER A 137 -5.82 1.12 -15.73
N PRO A 138 -6.16 1.10 -17.03
CA PRO A 138 -7.28 1.85 -17.58
C PRO A 138 -8.62 1.57 -16.86
N GLU A 139 -8.77 0.38 -16.28
CA GLU A 139 -9.96 -0.04 -15.54
C GLU A 139 -10.23 0.82 -14.29
N TYR A 140 -9.23 1.57 -13.80
CA TYR A 140 -9.41 2.50 -12.70
C TYR A 140 -10.44 3.59 -12.98
N HIS A 141 -10.68 3.94 -14.25
CA HIS A 141 -11.66 4.98 -14.61
C HIS A 141 -13.12 4.61 -14.30
N HIS A 142 -13.42 3.35 -13.99
CA HIS A 142 -14.79 2.87 -13.80
C HIS A 142 -15.15 2.50 -12.33
N MET A 143 -14.23 2.64 -11.38
CA MET A 143 -14.47 2.23 -9.99
C MET A 143 -15.06 3.35 -9.13
N ASP A 144 -16.36 3.63 -9.30
CA ASP A 144 -17.08 4.61 -8.46
C ASP A 144 -17.66 3.99 -7.17
N ARG A 145 -17.77 2.66 -7.03
CA ARG A 145 -18.18 1.96 -5.78
C ARG A 145 -17.07 1.03 -5.27
N LEU A 146 -16.10 1.68 -4.65
CA LEU A 146 -14.69 1.30 -4.49
C LEU A 146 -14.35 -0.09 -3.94
N GLN A 147 -14.97 -0.53 -2.84
CA GLN A 147 -14.57 -1.81 -2.24
C GLN A 147 -15.22 -2.99 -2.95
N ARG A 148 -16.52 -2.90 -3.27
CA ARG A 148 -17.25 -3.98 -3.96
C ARG A 148 -16.81 -4.11 -5.42
N ASP A 149 -16.58 -3.00 -6.12
CA ASP A 149 -16.10 -3.04 -7.50
C ASP A 149 -14.66 -3.54 -7.59
N GLY A 150 -13.80 -3.16 -6.64
CA GLY A 150 -12.43 -3.69 -6.55
C GLY A 150 -12.40 -5.20 -6.28
N TYR A 151 -13.18 -5.68 -5.30
CA TYR A 151 -13.30 -7.12 -5.03
C TYR A 151 -13.94 -7.88 -6.19
N ARG A 152 -14.95 -7.31 -6.86
CA ARG A 152 -15.54 -7.90 -8.06
C ARG A 152 -14.49 -8.04 -9.17
N LEU A 153 -13.72 -6.99 -9.45
CA LEU A 153 -12.66 -7.03 -10.45
C LEU A 153 -11.61 -8.09 -10.09
N ILE A 154 -11.19 -8.16 -8.82
CA ILE A 154 -10.26 -9.22 -8.37
C ILE A 154 -10.84 -10.60 -8.64
N LYS A 155 -12.12 -10.88 -8.34
CA LYS A 155 -12.76 -12.16 -8.67
C LYS A 155 -12.75 -12.45 -10.16
N GLU A 156 -13.10 -11.46 -10.99
CA GLU A 156 -13.08 -11.57 -12.45
C GLU A 156 -11.67 -11.91 -12.95
N LYS A 157 -10.63 -11.23 -12.44
CA LYS A 157 -9.23 -11.48 -12.82
C LYS A 157 -8.72 -12.82 -12.32
N LEU A 158 -9.04 -13.21 -11.08
CA LEU A 158 -8.68 -14.53 -10.53
C LEU A 158 -9.27 -15.67 -11.38
N ALA A 159 -10.48 -15.51 -11.93
CA ALA A 159 -11.09 -16.48 -12.84
C ALA A 159 -10.38 -16.56 -14.21
N GLN A 160 -9.63 -15.51 -14.59
CA GLN A 160 -8.92 -15.38 -15.87
C GLN A 160 -7.41 -15.68 -15.76
N ILE A 161 -6.89 -16.03 -14.58
CA ILE A 161 -5.47 -16.30 -14.36
C ILE A 161 -4.92 -17.44 -15.24
N SER A 162 -5.78 -18.34 -15.71
CA SER A 162 -5.42 -19.40 -16.66
C SER A 162 -5.29 -18.91 -18.11
N SER A 163 -5.54 -17.62 -18.39
CA SER A 163 -5.39 -17.03 -19.73
C SER A 163 -3.93 -16.73 -20.08
N VAL A 164 -3.64 -16.62 -21.37
CA VAL A 164 -2.27 -16.37 -21.89
C VAL A 164 -1.77 -14.95 -21.55
N THR A 165 -2.68 -14.03 -21.24
CA THR A 165 -2.35 -12.63 -20.95
C THR A 165 -2.41 -12.37 -19.44
N LYS A 166 -1.32 -11.85 -18.88
CA LYS A 166 -1.31 -11.46 -17.47
C LYS A 166 -2.25 -10.28 -17.23
N PRO A 167 -3.10 -10.33 -16.19
CA PRO A 167 -3.95 -9.21 -15.85
C PRO A 167 -3.14 -8.00 -15.38
N SER A 168 -3.59 -6.79 -15.73
CA SER A 168 -3.01 -5.56 -15.19
C SER A 168 -3.15 -5.49 -13.67
N PRO A 169 -2.19 -4.86 -12.95
CA PRO A 169 -2.29 -4.66 -11.51
C PRO A 169 -3.59 -3.97 -11.09
N ILE A 170 -4.05 -4.29 -9.87
CA ILE A 170 -5.26 -3.72 -9.28
C ILE A 170 -4.88 -2.96 -8.01
N VAL A 171 -5.19 -1.67 -7.97
CA VAL A 171 -5.11 -0.83 -6.78
C VAL A 171 -6.44 -0.95 -6.06
N LEU A 172 -6.40 -1.71 -4.96
CA LEU A 172 -7.50 -1.84 -4.02
C LEU A 172 -7.25 -0.87 -2.87
N VAL A 173 -8.23 -0.02 -2.63
CA VAL A 173 -8.16 0.96 -1.55
C VAL A 173 -9.10 0.55 -0.44
N ASP A 174 -8.52 0.24 0.72
CA ASP A 174 -9.29 -0.09 1.90
C ASP A 174 -9.37 1.12 2.80
N THR A 175 -10.60 1.52 3.14
CA THR A 175 -10.82 2.69 3.97
C THR A 175 -10.36 2.53 5.44
N TYR A 176 -10.14 1.31 5.90
CA TYR A 176 -9.75 1.01 7.29
C TYR A 176 -8.74 -0.14 7.41
N LYS A 177 -8.21 -0.65 6.28
CA LYS A 177 -7.46 -1.90 6.21
C LYS A 177 -8.16 -3.09 6.93
N LEU A 178 -9.49 -3.04 7.09
CA LEU A 178 -10.29 -4.08 7.79
C LEU A 178 -10.71 -5.23 6.86
N GLY A 179 -10.54 -5.06 5.55
CA GLY A 179 -10.91 -6.02 4.51
C GLY A 179 -9.76 -6.91 4.03
N LEU A 180 -8.64 -6.98 4.74
CA LEU A 180 -7.53 -7.87 4.37
C LEU A 180 -7.94 -9.35 4.49
N GLU A 181 -8.63 -9.72 5.56
CA GLU A 181 -9.12 -11.08 5.79
C GLU A 181 -10.15 -11.46 4.72
N GLU A 182 -11.05 -10.54 4.36
CA GLU A 182 -12.01 -10.73 3.27
C GLU A 182 -11.30 -10.88 1.91
N LEU A 183 -10.28 -10.05 1.65
CA LEU A 183 -9.45 -10.13 0.46
C LEU A 183 -8.74 -11.49 0.37
N ILE A 184 -8.10 -11.93 1.45
CA ILE A 184 -7.40 -13.22 1.53
C ILE A 184 -8.39 -14.38 1.38
N SER A 185 -9.56 -14.31 2.00
CA SER A 185 -10.62 -15.32 1.85
C SER A 185 -11.12 -15.41 0.41
N MET A 186 -11.29 -14.28 -0.27
CA MET A 186 -11.68 -14.25 -1.68
C MET A 186 -10.60 -14.83 -2.58
N ILE A 187 -9.34 -14.49 -2.33
CA ILE A 187 -8.18 -15.01 -3.06
C ILE A 187 -8.00 -16.52 -2.82
N SER A 188 -8.40 -17.02 -1.64
CA SER A 188 -8.17 -18.41 -1.24
C SER A 188 -8.88 -19.45 -2.12
N VAL A 189 -9.90 -19.02 -2.87
CA VAL A 189 -10.67 -19.85 -3.80
C VAL A 189 -9.78 -20.52 -4.86
N VAL A 190 -8.71 -19.84 -5.30
CA VAL A 190 -7.78 -20.38 -6.31
C VAL A 190 -6.51 -21.00 -5.70
N LYS A 191 -6.44 -21.09 -4.36
CA LYS A 191 -5.30 -21.63 -3.60
C LYS A 191 -3.93 -21.14 -4.11
N PRO A 192 -3.70 -19.82 -4.17
CA PRO A 192 -2.47 -19.27 -4.71
C PRO A 192 -1.29 -19.42 -3.76
N LYS A 193 -0.09 -19.22 -4.32
CA LYS A 193 1.09 -18.78 -3.55
C LYS A 193 0.97 -17.27 -3.34
N LEU A 194 0.68 -16.88 -2.10
CA LEU A 194 0.43 -15.49 -1.72
C LEU A 194 1.73 -14.84 -1.24
N THR A 195 2.05 -13.65 -1.74
CA THR A 195 3.06 -12.76 -1.15
C THR A 195 2.34 -11.54 -0.56
N LEU A 196 2.65 -11.16 0.68
CA LEU A 196 2.13 -9.95 1.33
C LEU A 196 3.31 -9.06 1.73
N ILE A 197 3.30 -7.80 1.29
CA ILE A 197 4.34 -6.81 1.53
C ILE A 197 3.71 -5.54 2.13
N ASP A 198 4.01 -5.21 3.38
CA ASP A 198 3.49 -4.02 4.07
C ASP A 198 4.52 -3.51 5.09
N ASP A 199 4.49 -2.22 5.41
CA ASP A 199 5.34 -1.60 6.44
C ASP A 199 4.76 -1.77 7.85
N LYS A 200 3.46 -2.03 7.96
CA LYS A 200 2.73 -2.09 9.23
C LYS A 200 2.76 -3.49 9.85
N PRO A 201 3.34 -3.67 11.04
CA PRO A 201 3.43 -4.98 11.69
C PRO A 201 2.08 -5.68 11.87
N GLU A 202 1.05 -4.94 12.27
CA GLU A 202 -0.30 -5.47 12.52
C GLU A 202 -0.95 -6.01 11.25
N ILE A 203 -0.62 -5.48 10.07
CA ILE A 203 -1.13 -5.96 8.79
C ILE A 203 -0.46 -7.28 8.40
N ILE A 204 0.85 -7.39 8.63
CA ILE A 204 1.59 -8.63 8.42
C ILE A 204 1.06 -9.75 9.33
N GLU A 205 0.89 -9.46 10.62
CA GLU A 205 0.35 -10.43 11.61
C GLU A 205 -1.07 -10.91 11.24
N ARG A 206 -1.95 -9.98 10.85
CA ARG A 206 -3.31 -10.31 10.39
C ARG A 206 -3.30 -11.13 9.11
N GLY A 207 -2.43 -10.80 8.15
CA GLY A 207 -2.24 -11.58 6.93
C GLY A 207 -1.81 -13.01 7.21
N ILE A 208 -0.87 -13.21 8.13
CA ILE A 208 -0.44 -14.54 8.60
C ILE A 208 -1.60 -15.31 9.20
N LYS A 209 -2.37 -14.69 10.09
CA LYS A 209 -3.53 -15.33 10.71
C LYS A 209 -4.57 -15.76 9.67
N ALA A 210 -4.93 -14.86 8.75
CA ALA A 210 -5.90 -15.13 7.70
C ALA A 210 -5.43 -16.25 6.76
N ALA A 211 -4.15 -16.25 6.36
CA ALA A 211 -3.61 -17.30 5.51
C ALA A 211 -3.63 -18.68 6.20
N LYS A 212 -3.36 -18.74 7.51
CA LYS A 212 -3.48 -19.97 8.30
C LYS A 212 -4.93 -20.48 8.34
N GLU A 213 -5.89 -19.59 8.58
CA GLU A 213 -7.32 -19.94 8.60
C GLU A 213 -7.81 -20.45 7.23
N GLN A 214 -7.25 -19.92 6.14
CA GLN A 214 -7.62 -20.29 4.77
C GLN A 214 -6.76 -21.44 4.19
N CYS A 215 -5.81 -21.97 4.96
CA CYS A 215 -4.82 -22.96 4.52
C CYS A 215 -4.11 -22.53 3.22
N LEU A 216 -3.52 -21.34 3.22
CA LEU A 216 -2.79 -20.77 2.08
C LEU A 216 -1.29 -20.73 2.32
N ASP A 217 -0.54 -20.94 1.25
CA ASP A 217 0.90 -20.68 1.22
C ASP A 217 1.12 -19.17 1.20
N LEU A 218 1.65 -18.62 2.29
CA LEU A 218 1.94 -17.20 2.44
C LEU A 218 3.44 -16.97 2.60
N LEU A 219 3.95 -16.01 1.84
CA LEU A 219 5.20 -15.31 2.10
C LEU A 219 4.89 -13.91 2.65
N PRO A 220 4.97 -13.69 3.97
CA PRO A 220 4.83 -12.37 4.56
C PRO A 220 6.18 -11.67 4.59
N ILE A 221 6.23 -10.46 4.04
CA ILE A 221 7.42 -9.61 4.04
C ILE A 221 7.05 -8.31 4.75
N TRP A 222 7.73 -8.07 5.85
CA TRP A 222 7.65 -6.82 6.57
C TRP A 222 8.71 -5.86 6.03
N MET A 223 8.25 -4.74 5.46
CA MET A 223 9.12 -3.63 5.09
C MET A 223 9.44 -2.84 6.35
N LYS A 224 10.60 -3.10 6.95
CA LYS A 224 11.02 -2.44 8.20
C LYS A 224 11.61 -1.06 7.89
N TYR A 225 10.77 -0.23 7.27
CA TYR A 225 11.09 1.10 6.81
C TYR A 225 9.99 2.08 7.25
N GLY A 226 10.32 3.36 7.39
CA GLY A 226 9.36 4.40 7.74
C GLY A 226 8.93 4.38 9.22
N ARG A 227 7.66 4.71 9.48
CA ARG A 227 7.15 5.02 10.83
C ARG A 227 7.22 3.84 11.81
N TYR A 228 7.04 2.62 11.32
CA TYR A 228 6.82 1.44 12.17
C TYR A 228 8.09 0.62 12.43
N ASN A 229 9.25 1.06 11.90
CA ASN A 229 10.49 0.28 11.96
C ASN A 229 11.03 0.01 13.38
N GLN A 230 10.61 0.80 14.37
CA GLN A 230 10.99 0.66 15.78
C GLN A 230 9.92 -0.03 16.64
N GLU A 231 8.75 -0.36 16.09
CA GLU A 231 7.66 -0.93 16.89
C GLU A 231 7.89 -2.40 17.25
N ARG A 232 8.72 -3.10 16.47
CA ARG A 232 9.06 -4.51 16.65
C ARG A 232 10.51 -4.76 16.25
N ASP A 233 11.16 -5.73 16.89
CA ASP A 233 12.46 -6.22 16.41
C ASP A 233 12.29 -7.19 15.24
N LYS A 234 11.29 -8.07 15.35
CA LYS A 234 10.91 -9.09 14.36
C LYS A 234 9.40 -9.35 14.43
N ILE A 235 8.85 -9.91 13.36
CA ILE A 235 7.49 -10.47 13.32
C ILE A 235 7.61 -11.97 13.08
N GLU A 236 7.02 -12.79 13.95
CA GLU A 236 7.13 -14.24 13.84
C GLU A 236 6.46 -14.75 12.56
N GLY A 237 7.20 -15.54 11.77
CA GLY A 237 6.73 -16.10 10.50
C GLY A 237 6.85 -15.16 9.31
N ALA A 238 7.27 -13.91 9.50
CA ALA A 238 7.56 -12.97 8.41
C ALA A 238 9.06 -12.87 8.13
N SER A 239 9.40 -12.61 6.87
CA SER A 239 10.72 -12.13 6.49
C SER A 239 10.76 -10.60 6.58
N THR A 240 11.94 -10.04 6.75
CA THR A 240 12.15 -8.59 6.85
C THR A 240 12.98 -8.10 5.68
N ILE A 241 12.59 -6.97 5.11
CA ILE A 241 13.39 -6.19 4.16
C ILE A 241 13.54 -4.78 4.75
N ASP A 242 14.76 -4.33 4.97
CA ASP A 242 15.05 -3.03 5.61
C ASP A 242 15.19 -1.88 4.59
N SER A 243 15.36 -2.21 3.30
CA SER A 243 15.42 -1.21 2.22
C SER A 243 15.02 -1.81 0.88
N LEU A 244 14.62 -0.98 -0.08
CA LEU A 244 14.39 -1.46 -1.45
C LEU A 244 15.68 -1.78 -2.22
N VAL A 245 16.85 -1.37 -1.72
CA VAL A 245 18.15 -1.72 -2.32
C VAL A 245 18.30 -3.24 -2.28
N ASN A 246 18.41 -3.87 -3.46
CA ASN A 246 18.45 -5.32 -3.65
C ASN A 246 17.19 -6.10 -3.23
N SER A 247 16.06 -5.42 -2.98
CA SER A 247 14.80 -6.06 -2.57
C SER A 247 14.33 -7.17 -3.53
N GLN A 248 14.58 -7.04 -4.83
CA GLN A 248 14.32 -8.12 -5.80
C GLN A 248 15.09 -9.41 -5.45
N GLY A 249 16.40 -9.28 -5.23
CA GLY A 249 17.27 -10.39 -4.84
C GLY A 249 16.87 -10.96 -3.48
N GLU A 250 16.47 -10.11 -2.54
CA GLU A 250 15.96 -10.56 -1.24
C GLU A 250 14.65 -11.34 -1.36
N VAL A 251 13.66 -10.84 -2.13
CA VAL A 251 12.41 -11.57 -2.37
C VAL A 251 12.68 -12.91 -3.05
N LEU A 252 13.57 -12.95 -4.04
CA LEU A 252 13.96 -14.20 -4.71
C LEU A 252 14.64 -15.17 -3.73
N ARG A 253 15.61 -14.67 -2.96
CA ARG A 253 16.32 -15.44 -1.94
C ARG A 253 15.34 -16.01 -0.92
N ILE A 254 14.45 -15.17 -0.39
CA ILE A 254 13.41 -15.58 0.56
C ILE A 254 12.50 -16.63 -0.09
N ARG A 255 12.04 -16.45 -1.34
CA ARG A 255 11.21 -17.46 -2.04
C ARG A 255 11.93 -18.80 -2.23
N GLN A 256 13.25 -18.80 -2.39
CA GLN A 256 14.06 -20.02 -2.56
C GLN A 256 14.38 -20.69 -1.22
N GLU A 257 14.72 -19.92 -0.20
CA GLU A 257 15.07 -20.39 1.15
C GLU A 257 13.84 -20.84 1.94
N THR A 258 12.73 -20.11 1.78
CA THR A 258 11.44 -20.50 2.34
C THR A 258 10.91 -21.66 1.50
N LYS A 259 11.41 -22.87 1.76
CA LYS A 259 10.63 -24.09 1.53
C LYS A 259 9.34 -23.87 2.29
N ILE A 260 8.33 -23.40 1.55
CA ILE A 260 6.99 -23.00 1.99
C ILE A 260 6.64 -23.72 3.30
N ASN A 261 6.50 -22.95 4.39
CA ASN A 261 5.85 -23.44 5.58
C ASN A 261 4.40 -23.73 5.19
N TYR A 262 4.16 -24.91 4.61
CA TYR A 262 2.81 -25.44 4.45
C TYR A 262 2.25 -25.45 5.87
N TRP A 263 1.31 -24.56 6.16
CA TRP A 263 0.59 -24.59 7.41
C TRP A 263 -0.78 -25.25 7.19
N PRO A 264 -1.15 -26.26 7.99
CA PRO A 264 -0.34 -26.85 9.05
C PRO A 264 0.82 -27.68 8.48
N PRO A 265 1.94 -27.82 9.22
CA PRO A 265 3.04 -28.69 8.80
C PRO A 265 2.45 -30.05 8.51
N ARG A 266 2.57 -30.52 7.27
CA ARG A 266 2.10 -31.86 6.91
C ARG A 266 2.85 -32.83 7.82
N SER A 267 2.13 -33.41 8.78
CA SER A 267 2.63 -34.55 9.54
C SER A 267 3.08 -35.59 8.52
N ARG A 268 4.35 -35.98 8.58
CA ARG A 268 4.85 -37.12 7.83
C ARG A 268 4.05 -38.34 8.29
N SER A 269 3.10 -38.77 7.46
CA SER A 269 2.57 -40.14 7.47
C SER A 269 3.54 -41.04 6.73
#